data_AF-X1H0P2-F1
#
_entry.id   AF-X1H0P2-F1
#
_cell.length_a   1.000
_cell.length_b   1.000
_cell.length_c   1.000
_cell.angle_alpha   90.00
_cell.angle_beta   90.00
_cell.angle_gamma   90.00
#
_symmetry.space_group_name_H-M   'P 1'
#
loop_
_entity.id
_entity.type
_entity.pdbx_description
1 polymer ?
#
loop_
_entity_poly.entity_id
_entity_poly.type
_entity_poly.pdbx_seq_one_letter_code
_entity_poly.pdbx_strand_id
1 'polypeptide(L)'
;MMPGMIMLWYGEVETIPSGWTLCDGTMGTPDLRNRFVAGAGLWYEPGRVGGASSHTHTFTGDGHDHDIPQEPGCPGAGPNPCISTLKTSEDPAVGTTDSKEHLPLFHALCYIMKL
;
A
#
# COMPACT_ATOMS: atom_id res chain seq x y z
N MET A 1 14.06 -37.92 -3.83
CA MET A 1 13.48 -36.77 -3.09
C MET A 1 12.50 -36.09 -4.03
N MET A 2 11.29 -35.74 -3.60
CA MET A 2 10.36 -35.02 -4.46
C MET A 2 10.75 -33.52 -4.49
N PRO A 3 10.97 -32.92 -5.67
CA PRO A 3 11.22 -31.48 -5.79
C PRO A 3 10.00 -30.69 -5.30
N GLY A 4 10.21 -29.45 -4.85
CA GLY A 4 9.14 -28.56 -4.38
C GLY A 4 9.10 -28.32 -2.86
N MET A 5 9.98 -28.95 -2.08
CA MET A 5 10.14 -28.58 -0.66
C MET A 5 10.86 -27.24 -0.55
N ILE A 6 10.22 -26.29 0.14
CA ILE A 6 10.73 -24.95 0.39
C ILE A 6 11.04 -24.80 1.88
N MET A 7 12.20 -24.22 2.20
CA MET A 7 12.61 -23.91 3.57
C MET A 7 13.06 -22.46 3.68
N LEU A 8 12.97 -21.91 4.89
CA LEU A 8 13.58 -20.63 5.23
C LEU A 8 15.07 -20.84 5.51
N TRP A 9 15.90 -20.01 4.90
CA TRP A 9 17.35 -19.99 5.04
C TRP A 9 17.80 -18.65 5.59
N TYR A 10 18.52 -18.69 6.71
CA TYR A 10 18.98 -17.49 7.41
C TYR A 10 20.28 -16.91 6.81
N GLY A 11 21.06 -17.72 6.10
CA GLY A 11 22.34 -17.27 5.52
C GLY A 11 22.17 -16.46 4.23
N GLU A 12 23.31 -16.00 3.72
CA GLU A 12 23.40 -15.27 2.45
C GLU A 12 23.05 -16.18 1.26
N VAL A 13 22.62 -15.56 0.15
CA VAL A 13 22.27 -16.25 -1.10
C VAL A 13 23.47 -17.03 -1.66
N GLU A 14 24.69 -16.49 -1.56
CA GLU A 14 25.90 -17.16 -2.04
C GLU A 14 26.29 -18.38 -1.20
N THR A 15 25.75 -18.51 0.01
CA THR A 15 26.06 -19.59 0.95
C THR A 15 24.99 -20.69 0.99
N ILE A 16 24.01 -20.65 0.08
CA ILE A 16 22.97 -21.66 -0.02
C ILE A 16 23.64 -23.05 -0.20
N PRO A 17 23.30 -24.05 0.63
CA PRO A 17 23.94 -25.36 0.57
C PRO A 17 23.70 -26.08 -0.76
N SER A 18 24.67 -26.88 -1.19
CA SER A 18 24.53 -27.71 -2.40
C SER A 18 23.27 -28.57 -2.35
N GLY A 19 22.58 -28.65 -3.49
CA GLY A 19 21.30 -29.34 -3.61
C GLY A 19 20.09 -28.49 -3.22
N TRP A 20 20.28 -27.22 -2.88
CA TRP A 20 19.23 -26.22 -2.74
C TRP A 20 19.47 -25.09 -3.74
N THR A 21 18.41 -24.35 -4.06
CA THR A 21 18.46 -23.15 -4.89
C THR A 21 17.58 -22.07 -4.30
N LEU A 22 17.87 -20.80 -4.59
CA LEU A 22 16.99 -19.69 -4.23
C LEU A 22 15.64 -19.84 -4.98
N CYS A 23 14.54 -19.51 -4.30
CA CYS A 23 13.22 -19.39 -4.92
C CYS A 23 13.12 -18.05 -5.66
N ASP A 24 13.70 -17.97 -6.86
CA ASP A 24 13.82 -16.75 -7.66
C ASP A 24 13.12 -16.82 -9.03
N GLY A 25 12.38 -17.90 -9.30
CA GLY A 25 11.71 -18.12 -10.59
C GLY A 25 12.57 -18.89 -11.60
N THR A 26 13.84 -19.15 -11.29
CA THR A 26 14.73 -19.97 -12.13
C THR A 26 14.65 -21.43 -11.72
N MET A 27 15.12 -22.34 -12.58
CA MET A 27 15.20 -23.77 -12.30
C MET A 27 13.87 -24.42 -11.86
N GLY A 28 12.73 -23.86 -12.30
CA GLY A 28 11.39 -24.33 -11.94
C GLY A 28 10.95 -23.98 -10.51
N THR A 29 11.68 -23.12 -9.81
CA THR A 29 11.27 -22.58 -8.50
C THR A 29 10.17 -21.51 -8.67
N PRO A 30 9.31 -21.28 -7.66
CA PRO A 30 8.54 -20.05 -7.60
C PRO A 30 9.46 -18.87 -7.27
N ASP A 31 9.11 -17.65 -7.71
CA ASP A 31 9.79 -16.42 -7.27
C ASP A 31 9.14 -15.92 -5.97
N LEU A 32 9.81 -16.14 -4.84
CA LEU A 32 9.35 -15.75 -3.50
C LEU A 32 10.14 -14.56 -2.92
N ARG A 33 10.98 -13.90 -3.71
CA ARG A 33 11.76 -12.74 -3.25
C ARG A 33 10.82 -11.57 -2.95
N ASN A 34 10.99 -10.95 -1.78
CA ASN A 34 10.14 -9.86 -1.29
C ASN A 34 8.65 -10.22 -1.21
N ARG A 35 8.33 -11.48 -0.86
CA ARG A 35 6.95 -11.96 -0.72
C ARG A 35 6.67 -12.54 0.66
N PHE A 36 5.47 -12.28 1.15
CA PHE A 36 4.88 -13.06 2.24
C PHE A 36 4.14 -14.27 1.65
N VAL A 37 4.38 -15.45 2.23
CA VAL A 37 3.73 -16.69 1.79
C VAL A 37 2.38 -16.83 2.50
N ALA A 38 1.32 -16.95 1.70
CA ALA A 38 -0.02 -17.30 2.17
C ALA A 38 -0.31 -18.78 1.92
N GLY A 39 -1.03 -19.42 2.84
CA GLY A 39 -1.48 -20.80 2.66
C GLY A 39 -2.43 -20.94 1.49
N ALA A 40 -2.14 -21.87 0.58
CA ALA A 40 -3.00 -22.24 -0.53
C ALA A 40 -3.94 -23.41 -0.17
N GLY A 41 -4.94 -23.68 -1.01
CA GLY A 41 -5.82 -24.86 -0.89
C GLY A 41 -7.26 -24.58 -0.45
N LEU A 42 -7.67 -23.31 -0.37
CA LEU A 42 -9.07 -22.92 -0.18
C LEU A 42 -9.41 -21.70 -1.04
N TRP A 43 -8.92 -20.53 -0.65
CA TRP A 43 -9.18 -19.25 -1.35
C TRP A 43 -8.11 -18.88 -2.37
N TYR A 44 -6.94 -19.54 -2.27
CA TYR A 44 -5.79 -19.30 -3.12
C TYR A 44 -5.35 -20.62 -3.75
N GLU A 45 -5.21 -20.58 -5.08
CA GLU A 45 -4.51 -21.62 -5.82
C GLU A 45 -3.00 -21.53 -5.55
N PRO A 46 -2.27 -22.66 -5.57
CA PRO A 46 -0.82 -22.65 -5.52
C PRO A 46 -0.23 -21.71 -6.58
N GLY A 47 0.70 -20.83 -6.17
CA GLY A 47 1.35 -19.87 -7.06
C GLY A 47 0.56 -18.59 -7.31
N ARG A 48 -0.65 -18.42 -6.75
CA ARG A 48 -1.34 -17.13 -6.81
C ARG A 48 -0.50 -16.03 -6.16
N VAL A 49 -0.29 -14.94 -6.90
CA VAL A 49 0.40 -13.73 -6.44
C VAL A 49 -0.60 -12.58 -6.30
N GLY A 50 -0.42 -11.74 -5.28
CA GLY A 50 -1.21 -10.53 -5.08
C GLY A 50 -0.61 -9.63 -4.01
N GLY A 51 -1.30 -8.54 -3.69
CA GLY A 51 -0.84 -7.50 -2.76
C GLY A 51 0.00 -6.42 -3.43
N ALA A 52 0.37 -5.41 -2.65
CA ALA A 52 1.27 -4.32 -3.04
C ALA A 52 2.28 -4.09 -1.90
N SER A 53 3.34 -3.32 -2.14
CA SER A 53 4.25 -2.87 -1.07
C SER A 53 3.74 -1.60 -0.38
N SER A 54 2.85 -0.86 -1.04
CA SER A 54 2.27 0.39 -0.58
C SER A 54 0.85 0.56 -1.12
N HIS A 55 0.03 1.34 -0.44
CA HIS A 55 -1.31 1.70 -0.92
C HIS A 55 -1.70 3.12 -0.54
N THR A 56 -2.76 3.61 -1.17
CA THR A 56 -3.44 4.87 -0.86
C THR A 56 -4.85 4.57 -0.38
N HIS A 57 -5.44 5.49 0.39
CA HIS A 57 -6.86 5.46 0.73
C HIS A 57 -7.59 6.57 -0.01
N THR A 58 -8.71 6.22 -0.64
CA THR A 58 -9.71 7.20 -1.08
C THR A 58 -10.52 7.64 0.13
N PHE A 59 -10.73 8.94 0.29
CA PHE A 59 -11.60 9.46 1.33
C PHE A 59 -12.67 10.39 0.76
N THR A 60 -13.78 10.44 1.50
CA THR A 60 -14.82 11.44 1.36
C THR A 60 -15.08 11.95 2.76
N GLY A 61 -14.87 13.25 2.98
CA GLY A 61 -15.13 13.93 4.24
C GLY A 61 -16.18 15.01 4.06
N ASP A 62 -16.76 15.43 5.18
CA ASP A 62 -17.60 16.62 5.22
C ASP A 62 -16.71 17.83 4.85
N GLY A 63 -16.91 18.35 3.64
CA GLY A 63 -16.27 19.57 3.20
C GLY A 63 -17.19 20.74 3.55
N HIS A 64 -16.59 21.85 3.95
CA HIS A 64 -17.28 23.12 3.90
C HIS A 64 -16.31 24.20 3.48
N ASP A 65 -16.82 25.17 2.71
CA ASP A 65 -16.11 26.39 2.38
C ASP A 65 -16.64 27.54 3.24
N HIS A 66 -15.80 28.53 3.47
CA HIS A 66 -16.18 29.80 4.05
C HIS A 66 -16.04 30.88 2.98
N ASP A 67 -17.12 31.12 2.24
CA ASP A 67 -17.19 32.27 1.37
C ASP A 67 -17.61 33.50 2.18
N ILE A 68 -16.86 34.60 2.03
CA ILE A 68 -17.23 35.92 2.55
C ILE A 68 -17.57 36.79 1.33
N PRO A 69 -18.80 36.67 0.79
CA PRO A 69 -19.21 37.48 -0.35
C PRO A 69 -19.25 38.95 0.06
N GLN A 70 -18.55 39.79 -0.71
CA GLN A 70 -18.51 41.23 -0.53
C GLN A 70 -19.33 41.91 -1.64
N GLU A 71 -20.26 42.77 -1.25
CA GLU A 71 -21.03 43.56 -2.20
C GLU A 71 -20.14 44.53 -3.01
N PRO A 72 -20.45 44.81 -4.28
CA PRO A 72 -19.69 45.75 -5.09
C PRO A 72 -19.58 47.13 -4.43
N GLY A 73 -18.37 47.68 -4.33
CA GLY A 73 -18.13 49.04 -3.81
C GLY A 73 -17.74 49.14 -2.33
N CYS A 74 -17.45 48.01 -1.68
CA CYS A 74 -17.17 47.98 -0.25
C CYS A 74 -15.71 48.33 0.13
N PRO A 75 -15.48 49.32 1.02
CA PRO A 75 -14.16 49.74 1.47
C PRO A 75 -13.69 48.82 2.60
N GLY A 76 -12.87 47.81 2.29
CA GLY A 76 -12.42 46.83 3.28
C GLY A 76 -11.56 47.45 4.39
N ALA A 77 -12.13 47.59 5.60
CA ALA A 77 -11.51 47.39 6.92
C ALA A 77 -12.46 47.88 8.03
N GLY A 78 -13.00 46.98 8.88
CA GLY A 78 -13.85 47.32 10.04
C GLY A 78 -15.28 46.77 9.96
N PRO A 79 -16.03 46.70 11.08
CA PRO A 79 -16.96 45.61 11.36
C PRO A 79 -18.24 45.69 10.52
N ASN A 80 -18.26 44.90 9.45
CA ASN A 80 -19.41 44.43 8.68
C ASN A 80 -20.47 45.44 8.20
N PRO A 81 -20.16 46.28 7.18
CA PRO A 81 -21.21 46.92 6.37
C PRO A 81 -21.51 46.22 5.04
N CYS A 82 -20.86 45.09 4.73
CA CYS A 82 -20.73 44.63 3.32
C CYS A 82 -20.86 43.12 3.07
N ILE A 83 -21.20 42.33 4.09
CA ILE A 83 -21.42 40.88 3.96
C ILE A 83 -22.92 40.65 3.77
N SER A 84 -23.33 40.10 2.63
CA SER A 84 -24.74 39.86 2.32
C SER A 84 -25.24 38.49 2.79
N THR A 85 -24.37 37.48 2.84
CA THR A 85 -24.63 36.15 3.43
C THR A 85 -23.32 35.50 3.88
N LEU A 86 -23.35 34.62 4.88
CA LEU A 86 -22.29 33.63 5.08
C LEU A 86 -22.70 32.39 4.31
N LYS A 87 -22.01 32.07 3.21
CA LYS A 87 -22.24 30.80 2.51
C LYS A 87 -21.27 29.76 3.06
N THR A 88 -21.84 28.75 3.70
CA THR A 88 -21.19 27.47 3.95
C THR A 88 -21.77 26.47 2.96
N SER A 89 -21.14 26.29 1.79
CA SER A 89 -21.50 25.19 0.90
C SER A 89 -20.93 23.88 1.45
N GLU A 90 -21.74 22.82 1.46
CA GLU A 90 -21.37 21.49 1.98
C GLU A 90 -20.90 20.52 0.88
N ASP A 91 -20.09 20.99 -0.07
CA ASP A 91 -19.55 20.06 -1.05
C ASP A 91 -18.55 19.11 -0.35
N PRO A 92 -18.73 17.78 -0.46
CA PRO A 92 -17.87 16.84 0.24
C PRO A 92 -16.43 16.96 -0.27
N ALA A 93 -15.49 17.05 0.67
CA ALA A 93 -14.07 17.01 0.35
C ALA A 93 -13.71 15.57 -0.06
N VAL A 94 -13.37 15.38 -1.32
CA VAL A 94 -12.90 14.10 -1.86
C VAL A 94 -11.42 14.16 -2.17
N GLY A 95 -10.73 13.05 -1.95
CA GLY A 95 -9.31 12.98 -2.28
C GLY A 95 -8.70 11.62 -2.03
N THR A 96 -7.38 11.57 -2.18
CA THR A 96 -6.57 10.39 -1.90
C THR A 96 -5.45 10.75 -0.94
N THR A 97 -5.12 9.84 -0.03
CA THR A 97 -3.93 9.99 0.81
C THR A 97 -2.66 9.82 -0.02
N ASP A 98 -1.54 10.29 0.51
CA ASP A 98 -0.22 9.88 0.02
C ASP A 98 -0.05 8.36 0.14
N SER A 99 0.75 7.78 -0.75
CA SER A 99 1.11 6.37 -0.68
C SER A 99 2.01 6.12 0.54
N LYS A 100 1.73 5.04 1.27
CA LYS A 100 2.56 4.58 2.39
C LYS A 100 2.76 3.08 2.32
N GLU A 101 3.95 2.65 2.74
CA GLU A 101 4.26 1.24 2.91
C GLU A 101 3.42 0.65 4.06
N HIS A 102 3.01 -0.59 3.89
CA HIS A 102 2.21 -1.30 4.89
C HIS A 102 2.88 -2.60 5.38
N LEU A 103 4.20 -2.69 5.22
CA LEU A 103 4.98 -3.83 5.68
C LEU A 103 5.04 -3.84 7.21
N PRO A 104 4.59 -4.91 7.89
CA PRO A 104 4.85 -5.09 9.31
C PRO A 104 6.36 -5.16 9.58
N LEU A 105 6.80 -4.95 10.83
CA LEU A 105 8.18 -5.24 11.21
C LEU A 105 8.52 -6.69 10.82
N PHE A 106 9.59 -6.87 10.05
CA PHE A 106 9.96 -8.17 9.49
C PHE A 106 11.44 -8.48 9.72
N HIS A 107 11.75 -9.77 9.66
CA HIS A 107 13.12 -10.28 9.59
C HIS A 107 13.24 -11.12 8.33
N ALA A 108 14.07 -10.65 7.39
CA ALA A 108 14.15 -11.25 6.05
C ALA A 108 15.04 -12.49 6.05
N LEU A 109 14.49 -13.61 5.57
CA LEU A 109 15.20 -14.85 5.29
C LEU A 109 14.98 -15.21 3.83
N CYS A 110 15.89 -16.00 3.27
CA CYS A 110 15.75 -16.53 1.92
C CYS A 110 14.76 -17.70 1.90
N TYR A 111 13.89 -17.75 0.91
CA TYR A 111 13.20 -18.99 0.56
C TYR A 111 14.11 -19.81 -0.36
N ILE A 112 14.43 -21.04 0.03
CA ILE A 112 15.21 -21.97 -0.78
C ILE A 112 14.40 -23.23 -1.09
N MET A 113 14.53 -23.75 -2.31
CA MET A 113 13.87 -24.97 -2.76
C MET A 113 14.88 -26.09 -2.94
N LYS A 114 14.52 -27.30 -2.49
CA LYS A 114 15.33 -28.49 -2.74
C LYS A 114 15.29 -28.85 -4.23
N LEU A 115 16.48 -29.02 -4.81
CA LEU A 115 16.68 -29.63 -6.14
C LEU A 115 16.50 -31.15 -6.08
#